data_AF-A0A954QKI5-F1
#
_entry.id   AF-A0A954QKI5-F1
#
_cell.length_a   1.000
_cell.length_b   1.000
_cell.length_c   1.000
_cell.angle_alpha   90.00
_cell.angle_beta   90.00
_cell.angle_gamma   90.00
#
_symmetry.space_group_name_H-M   'P 1'
#
loop_
_entity.id
_entity.type
_entity.pdbx_description
1 polymer ?
#
loop_
_entity_poly.entity_id
_entity_poly.type
_entity_poly.pdbx_seq_one_letter_code
_entity_poly.pdbx_strand_id
1 'polypeptide(L)'
;MQVDPNHDPQSVADEEFLEERDDEVIALAFRRSLIGLVAFLALAGIGVWYLLPKATPDVLQETQLEQVKVREMPQMQPPTCIFTDVTSAAGIDFVHQNGAYGDKL
;
A
#
# COMPACT_ATOMS: atom_id res chain seq x y z
N MET A 1 -46.77 -45.70 -30.25
CA MET A 1 -46.84 -44.72 -29.15
C MET A 1 -48.01 -45.16 -28.28
N GLN A 2 -47.74 -45.96 -27.25
CA GLN A 2 -48.79 -46.46 -26.34
C GLN A 2 -49.01 -45.37 -25.29
N VAL A 3 -50.23 -44.83 -25.24
CA VAL A 3 -50.65 -43.85 -24.24
C VAL A 3 -51.17 -44.67 -23.06
N ASP A 4 -50.53 -44.50 -21.90
CA ASP A 4 -50.90 -45.18 -20.65
C ASP A 4 -52.34 -44.76 -20.25
N PRO A 5 -53.28 -45.71 -20.10
CA PRO A 5 -54.69 -45.41 -19.81
C PRO A 5 -54.95 -44.90 -18.40
N ASN A 6 -53.95 -44.85 -17.51
CA ASN A 6 -54.08 -44.32 -16.14
C ASN A 6 -53.60 -42.88 -15.97
N HIS A 7 -53.34 -42.14 -17.05
CA HIS A 7 -53.00 -40.72 -16.96
C HIS A 7 -54.26 -39.90 -16.68
N ASP A 8 -54.56 -39.66 -15.40
CA ASP A 8 -55.60 -38.73 -14.98
C ASP A 8 -55.13 -37.30 -15.28
N PRO A 9 -55.79 -36.58 -16.21
CA PRO A 9 -55.43 -35.19 -16.52
C PRO A 9 -55.58 -34.24 -15.33
N GLN A 10 -56.26 -34.64 -14.25
CA GLN A 10 -56.30 -33.87 -13.01
C GLN A 10 -55.01 -34.00 -12.19
N SER A 11 -54.28 -35.13 -12.27
CA SER A 11 -53.09 -35.34 -11.44
C SER A 11 -51.92 -34.46 -11.84
N VAL A 12 -51.78 -34.15 -13.13
CA VAL A 12 -50.76 -33.22 -13.64
C VAL A 12 -51.06 -31.77 -13.27
N ALA A 13 -52.34 -31.38 -13.23
CA ALA A 13 -52.74 -30.07 -12.74
C ALA A 13 -52.46 -29.95 -11.24
N ASP A 14 -52.81 -30.97 -10.45
CA ASP A 14 -52.57 -30.95 -9.01
C ASP A 14 -51.06 -30.90 -8.65
N GLU A 15 -50.18 -31.56 -9.41
CA GLU A 15 -48.72 -31.47 -9.20
C GLU A 15 -48.15 -30.10 -9.57
N GLU A 16 -48.56 -29.49 -10.69
CA GLU A 16 -48.12 -28.14 -11.10
C GLU A 16 -48.57 -27.06 -10.09
N PHE A 17 -49.78 -27.19 -9.53
CA PHE A 17 -50.30 -26.32 -8.47
C PHE A 17 -49.61 -26.52 -7.10
N LEU A 18 -49.04 -27.70 -6.85
CA LEU A 18 -48.27 -27.98 -5.62
C LEU A 18 -46.84 -27.43 -5.73
N GLU A 19 -46.20 -27.50 -6.90
CA GLU A 19 -44.88 -26.90 -7.16
C GLU A 19 -44.90 -25.37 -7.01
N GLU A 20 -45.93 -24.69 -7.52
CA GLU A 20 -46.06 -23.22 -7.44
C GLU A 20 -46.21 -22.67 -6.01
N ARG A 21 -46.68 -23.48 -5.04
CA ARG A 21 -46.86 -23.08 -3.63
C ARG A 21 -45.57 -23.16 -2.80
N ASP A 22 -44.57 -23.91 -3.26
CA ASP A 22 -43.36 -24.17 -2.47
C ASP A 22 -42.39 -22.98 -2.51
N ASP A 23 -42.39 -22.22 -3.61
CA ASP A 23 -41.49 -21.08 -3.85
C ASP A 23 -41.66 -19.95 -2.82
N GLU A 24 -42.89 -19.65 -2.38
CA GLU A 24 -43.14 -18.61 -1.37
C GLU A 24 -42.61 -19.00 0.01
N VAL A 25 -42.73 -20.27 0.37
CA VAL A 25 -42.23 -20.82 1.65
C VAL A 25 -40.71 -20.86 1.64
N ILE A 26 -40.11 -21.28 0.53
CA ILE A 26 -38.66 -21.27 0.30
C ILE A 26 -38.14 -19.83 0.39
N ALA A 27 -38.79 -18.87 -0.27
CA ALA A 27 -38.40 -17.46 -0.23
C ALA A 27 -38.48 -16.87 1.18
N LEU A 28 -39.52 -17.22 1.96
CA LEU A 28 -39.66 -16.78 3.35
C LEU A 28 -38.59 -17.39 4.26
N ALA A 29 -38.33 -18.68 4.13
CA ALA A 29 -37.30 -19.38 4.89
C ALA A 29 -35.90 -18.84 4.56
N PHE A 30 -35.61 -18.61 3.28
CA PHE A 30 -34.38 -18.00 2.80
C PHE A 30 -34.21 -16.57 3.32
N ARG A 31 -35.27 -15.76 3.30
CA ARG A 31 -35.21 -14.39 3.82
C ARG A 31 -34.93 -14.37 5.33
N ARG A 32 -35.54 -15.27 6.11
CA ARG A 32 -35.30 -15.40 7.55
C ARG A 32 -33.88 -15.86 7.85
N SER A 33 -33.36 -16.83 7.12
CA SER A 33 -31.98 -17.29 7.28
C SER A 33 -30.97 -16.22 6.88
N LEU A 34 -31.23 -15.47 5.81
CA LEU A 34 -30.40 -14.34 5.39
C LEU A 34 -30.37 -13.22 6.44
N ILE A 35 -31.53 -12.86 7.01
CA ILE A 35 -31.60 -11.89 8.11
C ILE A 35 -30.81 -12.38 9.33
N GLY A 36 -30.97 -13.64 9.69
CA GLY A 36 -30.22 -14.25 10.80
C GLY A 36 -28.71 -14.22 10.57
N LEU A 37 -28.27 -14.55 9.35
CA LEU A 37 -26.86 -14.51 8.97
C LEU A 37 -26.30 -13.09 9.04
N VAL A 38 -27.01 -12.10 8.50
CA VAL A 38 -26.60 -10.69 8.55
C VAL A 38 -26.53 -10.19 9.99
N ALA A 39 -27.52 -10.53 10.83
CA ALA A 39 -27.51 -10.18 12.24
C ALA A 39 -26.32 -10.81 12.98
N PHE A 40 -26.04 -12.08 12.71
CA PHE A 40 -24.90 -12.78 13.28
C PHE A 40 -23.56 -12.13 12.87
N LEU A 41 -23.37 -11.84 11.57
CA LEU A 41 -22.16 -11.19 11.08
C LEU A 41 -22.00 -9.77 11.64
N ALA A 42 -23.10 -9.02 11.80
CA ALA A 42 -23.06 -7.70 12.41
C ALA A 42 -22.61 -7.78 13.87
N LEU A 43 -23.16 -8.69 14.67
CA LEU A 43 -22.76 -8.89 16.07
C LEU A 43 -21.30 -9.36 16.18
N ALA A 44 -20.89 -10.31 15.33
CA ALA A 44 -19.51 -10.78 15.27
C ALA A 44 -18.55 -9.64 14.90
N GLY A 45 -18.88 -8.84 13.89
CA GLY A 45 -18.09 -7.69 13.45
C GLY A 45 -17.95 -6.63 14.54
N ILE A 46 -19.03 -6.31 15.26
CA ILE A 46 -18.99 -5.40 16.41
C ILE A 46 -18.11 -5.98 17.53
N GLY A 47 -18.26 -7.27 17.82
CA GLY A 47 -17.45 -7.96 18.83
C GLY A 47 -15.96 -7.90 18.49
N VAL A 48 -15.59 -8.21 17.24
CA VAL A 48 -14.21 -8.08 16.77
C VAL A 48 -13.74 -6.64 16.89
N TRP A 49 -14.51 -5.66 16.39
CA TRP A 49 -14.12 -4.25 16.45
C TRP A 49 -13.89 -3.74 17.88
N TYR A 50 -14.71 -4.19 18.84
CA TYR A 50 -14.59 -3.78 20.23
C TYR A 50 -13.43 -4.48 20.96
N LEU A 51 -13.16 -5.74 20.63
CA LEU A 51 -12.14 -6.55 21.30
C LEU A 51 -10.75 -6.41 20.69
N LEU A 52 -10.65 -5.99 19.43
CA LEU A 52 -9.35 -5.88 18.76
C LEU A 52 -8.57 -4.68 19.32
N PRO A 53 -7.33 -4.89 19.83
CA PRO A 53 -6.50 -3.80 20.28
C PRO A 53 -6.24 -2.83 19.14
N LYS A 54 -6.45 -1.53 19.39
CA LYS A 54 -6.03 -0.50 18.44
C LYS A 54 -4.52 -0.47 18.41
N ALA A 55 -3.94 -0.50 17.20
CA ALA A 55 -2.50 -0.30 17.03
C ALA A 55 -2.12 1.03 17.70
N THR A 56 -1.29 0.94 18.73
CA THR A 56 -0.64 2.12 19.29
C THR A 56 0.24 2.72 18.18
N PRO A 57 0.13 4.03 17.90
CA PRO A 57 1.11 4.66 17.03
C PRO A 57 2.48 4.43 17.64
N ASP A 58 3.45 4.00 16.83
CA ASP A 58 4.84 3.90 17.28
C ASP A 58 5.25 5.27 17.78
N VAL A 59 5.45 5.37 19.09
CA VAL A 59 5.98 6.57 19.71
C VAL A 59 7.40 6.67 19.19
N LEU A 60 7.65 7.65 18.32
CA LEU A 60 9.00 7.97 17.86
C LEU A 60 9.86 8.16 19.11
N GLN A 61 10.76 7.21 19.37
CA GLN A 61 11.72 7.37 20.45
C GLN A 61 12.68 8.45 20.00
N GLU A 62 12.45 9.67 20.46
CA GLU A 62 13.42 10.75 20.34
C GLU A 62 14.65 10.34 21.15
N THR A 63 15.64 9.78 20.47
CA THR A 63 16.95 9.53 21.07
C THR A 63 17.58 10.87 21.40
N GLN A 64 17.92 11.09 22.67
CA GLN A 64 18.72 12.26 23.04
C GLN A 64 20.05 12.20 22.27
N LEU A 65 20.28 13.21 21.43
CA LEU A 65 21.54 13.36 20.73
C LEU A 65 22.64 13.58 21.76
N GLU A 66 23.55 12.62 21.84
CA GLU A 66 24.69 12.70 22.75
C GLU A 66 25.59 13.87 22.32
N GLN A 67 26.04 14.67 23.29
CA GLN A 67 26.90 15.80 23.00
C GLN A 67 28.25 15.33 22.47
N VAL A 68 28.52 15.65 21.21
CA VAL A 68 29.83 15.39 20.58
C VAL A 68 30.88 16.24 21.27
N LYS A 69 31.92 15.58 21.82
CA LYS A 69 33.08 16.28 22.37
C LYS A 69 33.86 16.93 21.22
N VAL A 70 33.96 18.26 21.25
CA VAL A 70 34.85 19.00 20.35
C VAL A 70 36.29 18.64 20.71
N ARG A 71 37.04 18.12 19.75
CA ARG A 71 38.47 17.80 19.94
C ARG A 71 39.24 19.10 20.10
N GLU A 72 39.96 19.24 21.21
CA GLU A 72 40.95 20.30 21.34
C GLU A 72 42.06 20.06 20.32
N MET A 73 42.16 20.99 19.36
CA MET A 73 43.26 20.99 18.39
C MET A 73 44.43 21.75 19.00
N PRO A 74 45.66 21.22 18.90
CA PRO A 74 46.84 21.98 19.29
C PRO A 74 46.91 23.27 18.47
N GLN A 75 47.16 24.39 19.13
CA GLN A 75 47.44 25.64 18.43
C GLN A 75 48.83 25.55 17.79
N MET A 76 48.87 25.08 16.55
CA MET A 76 50.06 25.08 15.72
C MET A 76 50.02 26.28 14.80
N GLN A 77 51.14 27.02 14.74
CA GLN A 77 51.31 28.06 13.74
C GLN A 77 51.58 27.39 12.39
N PRO A 78 50.77 27.64 11.36
CA PRO A 78 51.03 27.09 10.04
C PRO A 78 52.38 27.63 9.54
N PRO A 79 53.17 26.81 8.82
CA PRO A 79 54.42 27.30 8.24
C PRO A 79 54.13 28.38 7.21
N THR A 80 55.05 29.34 7.08
CA THR A 80 54.99 30.35 6.03
C THR A 80 55.28 29.70 4.68
N CYS A 81 54.23 29.46 3.89
CA CYS A 81 54.35 29.04 2.50
C CYS A 81 54.40 30.26 1.59
N ILE A 82 55.53 30.48 0.90
CA ILE A 82 55.65 31.54 -0.10
C ILE A 82 55.22 30.96 -1.45
N PHE A 83 54.25 31.59 -2.09
CA PHE A 83 53.95 31.31 -3.49
C PHE A 83 54.86 32.18 -4.37
N THR A 84 55.70 31.52 -5.17
CA THR A 84 56.55 32.19 -6.16
C THR A 84 56.06 31.80 -7.54
N ASP A 85 55.60 32.78 -8.30
CA ASP A 85 55.31 32.58 -9.71
C ASP A 85 56.64 32.45 -10.48
N VAL A 86 56.83 31.28 -11.10
CA VAL A 86 58.03 30.97 -11.89
C VAL A 86 57.80 31.09 -13.39
N THR A 87 56.60 31.46 -13.84
CA THR A 87 56.22 31.49 -15.28
C THR A 87 57.12 32.42 -16.08
N SER A 88 57.31 33.65 -15.61
CA SER A 88 58.21 34.62 -16.24
C SER A 88 59.68 34.17 -16.20
N ALA A 89 60.15 33.64 -15.06
CA ALA A 89 61.51 33.14 -14.92
C ALA A 89 61.80 31.91 -15.79
N ALA A 90 60.77 31.11 -16.09
CA ALA A 90 60.83 29.95 -16.98
C ALA A 90 60.55 30.29 -18.44
N GLY A 91 60.22 31.54 -18.77
CA GLY A 91 59.84 31.95 -20.14
C GLY A 91 58.54 31.30 -20.63
N ILE A 92 57.62 30.96 -19.71
CA ILE A 92 56.34 30.32 -20.01
C ILE A 92 55.23 31.39 -19.97
N ASP A 93 54.54 31.56 -21.09
CA ASP A 93 53.34 32.39 -21.18
C ASP A 93 52.11 31.49 -21.42
N PHE A 94 51.10 31.61 -20.56
CA PHE A 94 49.82 30.91 -20.75
C PHE A 94 48.85 31.78 -21.55
N VAL A 95 48.51 31.33 -22.75
CA VAL A 95 47.44 31.94 -23.57
C VAL A 95 46.17 31.12 -23.36
N HIS A 96 45.14 31.76 -22.81
CA HIS A 96 43.83 31.12 -22.67
C HIS A 96 43.12 31.13 -24.04
N GLN A 97 43.05 29.97 -24.68
CA GLN A 97 42.22 29.74 -25.86
C GLN A 97 40.84 29.25 -25.41
N ASN A 98 39.78 30.00 -25.67
CA ASN A 98 38.42 29.46 -25.54
C ASN A 98 38.03 28.74 -26.84
N GLY A 99 37.56 27.50 -26.74
CA GLY A 99 37.15 26.67 -27.89
C GLY A 99 35.85 27.12 -28.58
N ALA A 100 35.53 28.43 -28.52
CA ALA A 100 34.31 29.02 -29.06
C ALA A 100 34.34 29.19 -30.59
N TYR A 101 35.51 29.09 -31.21
CA TYR A 101 35.68 29.06 -32.66
C TYR A 101 35.86 27.60 -33.09
N GLY A 102 34.76 27.02 -33.60
CA GLY A 102 34.58 25.60 -33.85
C GLY A 102 35.31 25.06 -35.09
N ASP A 103 36.64 25.14 -35.12
CA ASP A 103 37.39 24.29 -36.03
C ASP A 103 37.56 22.91 -35.38
N LYS A 104 36.71 21.98 -35.81
CA LYS A 104 37.02 20.56 -35.70
C LYS A 104 38.25 20.28 -36.59
N LEU A 105 39.22 19.62 -35.96
CA LEU A 105 40.54 19.13 -36.44
C LEU A 105 41.69 20.13 -36.24
#